data_AF-A0A1V1PFX4-F1
#
_entry.id   AF-A0A1V1PFX4-F1
#
_cell.length_a   1.000
_cell.length_b   1.000
_cell.length_c   1.000
_cell.angle_alpha   90.00
_cell.angle_beta   90.00
_cell.angle_gamma   90.00
#
_symmetry.space_group_name_H-M   'P 1'
#
loop_
_entity.id
_entity.type
_entity.pdbx_description
1 polymer ?
#
loop_
_entity_poly.entity_id
_entity_poly.type
_entity_poly.pdbx_seq_one_letter_code
_entity_poly.pdbx_strand_id
1 'polypeptide(L)'
;MQKKYANPMIHEAFHLLNELSANDETRLQARARERAIFNKRIELGYARQKGLEEGIEKGTLCTQIAIGTKLKQLGMTDDQIAQTTSLDASTIQALEV
;
A
#
# COMPACT_ATOMS: atom_id res chain seq x y z
N MET A 1 -42.73 14.84 18.09
CA MET A 1 -43.99 14.41 18.76
C MET A 1 -43.78 12.98 19.24
N GLN A 2 -43.52 12.73 20.52
CA GLN A 2 -43.42 11.35 21.03
C GLN A 2 -44.79 10.68 20.94
N LYS A 3 -44.93 9.65 20.10
CA LYS A 3 -46.13 8.82 20.07
C LYS A 3 -46.16 8.00 21.37
N LYS A 4 -47.11 8.30 22.25
CA LYS A 4 -47.42 7.41 23.38
C LYS A 4 -48.15 6.20 22.82
N TYR A 5 -47.48 5.06 22.81
CA TYR A 5 -48.08 3.80 22.43
C TYR A 5 -48.93 3.29 23.61
N ALA A 6 -50.15 2.83 23.32
CA ALA A 6 -51.08 2.37 24.36
C ALA A 6 -50.60 1.10 25.08
N ASN A 7 -49.73 0.31 24.44
CA ASN A 7 -49.10 -0.86 25.05
C ASN A 7 -47.82 -0.43 25.79
N PRO A 8 -47.70 -0.67 27.12
CA PRO A 8 -46.55 -0.28 27.93
C PRO A 8 -45.22 -0.87 27.43
N MET A 9 -45.22 -2.15 27.05
CA MET A 9 -44.02 -2.82 26.54
C MET A 9 -43.57 -2.24 25.20
N ILE A 10 -44.52 -1.86 24.33
CA ILE A 10 -44.19 -1.24 23.04
C ILE A 10 -43.62 0.16 23.26
N HIS A 11 -44.13 0.92 24.22
CA HIS A 11 -43.62 2.25 24.55
C HIS A 11 -42.19 2.19 25.10
N GLU A 12 -41.93 1.25 26.02
CA GLU A 12 -40.62 1.02 26.62
C GLU A 12 -39.58 0.55 25.59
N ALA A 13 -39.95 -0.43 24.74
CA ALA A 13 -39.10 -0.88 23.65
C ALA A 13 -38.74 0.27 22.69
N PHE A 14 -39.68 1.16 22.37
CA PHE A 14 -39.45 2.30 21.48
C PHE A 14 -38.61 3.42 22.14
N HIS A 15 -38.74 3.62 23.45
CA HIS A 15 -37.93 4.57 24.21
C HIS A 15 -36.48 4.10 24.31
N LEU A 16 -36.29 2.81 24.61
CA LEU A 16 -34.98 2.16 24.62
C LEU A 16 -34.31 2.21 23.24
N LEU A 17 -35.07 1.96 22.17
CA LEU A 17 -34.54 2.04 20.79
C LEU A 17 -34.16 3.49 20.42
N ASN A 18 -34.94 4.47 20.89
CA ASN A 18 -34.60 5.89 20.74
C ASN A 18 -33.40 6.30 21.57
N GLU A 19 -33.19 5.78 22.78
CA GLU A 19 -32.00 6.05 23.61
C GLU A 19 -30.73 5.43 23.01
N LEU A 20 -30.84 4.20 22.50
CA LEU A 20 -29.77 3.52 21.78
C LEU A 20 -29.47 4.16 20.42
N SER A 21 -30.49 4.71 19.75
CA SER A 21 -30.33 5.58 18.57
C SER A 21 -29.84 6.98 18.95
N ALA A 22 -30.15 7.50 20.14
CA ALA A 22 -29.82 8.87 20.52
C ALA A 22 -28.31 9.08 20.75
N ASN A 23 -27.54 8.01 20.91
CA ASN A 23 -26.08 8.10 20.93
C ASN A 23 -25.45 7.84 19.53
N ASP A 24 -26.15 8.28 18.49
CA ASP A 24 -25.71 8.23 17.10
C ASP A 24 -24.36 8.88 16.88
N GLU A 25 -24.02 9.93 17.64
CA GLU A 25 -22.68 10.53 17.61
C GLU A 25 -21.60 9.54 18.05
N THR A 26 -21.82 8.80 19.15
CA THR A 26 -20.88 7.78 19.62
C THR A 26 -20.71 6.67 18.59
N ARG A 27 -21.80 6.24 17.94
CA ARG A 27 -21.75 5.23 16.86
C ARG A 27 -21.02 5.74 15.63
N LEU A 28 -21.27 6.99 15.25
CA LEU A 28 -20.61 7.64 14.11
C LEU A 28 -19.11 7.79 14.39
N GLN A 29 -18.73 8.21 15.58
CA GLN A 29 -17.34 8.31 16.01
C GLN A 29 -16.66 6.93 16.01
N ALA A 30 -17.32 5.88 16.51
CA ALA A 30 -16.78 4.52 16.47
C ALA A 30 -16.55 4.05 15.02
N ARG A 31 -17.54 4.23 14.13
CA ARG A 31 -17.41 3.90 12.70
C ARG A 31 -16.31 4.70 12.01
N ALA A 32 -16.20 6.00 12.31
CA ALA A 32 -15.15 6.84 11.75
C ALA A 32 -13.76 6.37 12.19
N ARG A 33 -13.59 5.98 13.46
CA ARG A 33 -12.34 5.40 13.99
C ARG A 33 -12.00 4.07 13.33
N GLU A 34 -12.97 3.16 13.25
CA GLU A 34 -12.78 1.86 12.58
C GLU A 34 -12.35 2.06 11.12
N ARG A 35 -13.01 2.99 10.41
CA ARG A 35 -12.67 3.32 9.03
C ARG A 35 -11.29 3.93 8.91
N ALA A 36 -10.90 4.82 9.81
CA ALA A 36 -9.56 5.41 9.83
C ALA A 36 -8.47 4.35 10.07
N ILE A 37 -8.69 3.42 11.01
CA ILE A 37 -7.78 2.31 11.29
C ILE A 37 -7.67 1.40 10.07
N PHE A 38 -8.80 1.04 9.46
CA PHE A 38 -8.81 0.20 8.27
C PHE A 38 -8.05 0.86 7.11
N ASN A 39 -8.39 2.11 6.78
CA ASN A 39 -7.73 2.86 5.72
C ASN A 39 -6.21 2.95 5.98
N LYS A 40 -5.80 3.21 7.22
CA LYS A 40 -4.38 3.29 7.56
C LYS A 40 -3.66 1.97 7.37
N ARG A 41 -4.31 0.85 7.72
CA ARG A 41 -3.74 -0.50 7.48
C ARG A 41 -3.56 -0.78 5.99
N ILE A 42 -4.55 -0.42 5.17
CA ILE A 42 -4.47 -0.57 3.72
C ILE A 42 -3.35 0.29 3.13
N GLU A 43 -3.28 1.56 3.51
CA GLU A 43 -2.23 2.49 3.08
C GLU A 43 -0.83 1.96 3.43
N LEU A 44 -0.64 1.48 4.66
CA LEU A 44 0.63 0.88 5.09
C LEU A 44 0.97 -0.41 4.34
N GLY A 45 -0.03 -1.26 4.07
CA GLY A 45 0.15 -2.46 3.27
C GLY A 45 0.61 -2.13 1.85
N TYR A 46 -0.07 -1.18 1.21
CA TYR A 46 0.27 -0.70 -0.12
C TYR A 46 1.68 -0.08 -0.16
N ALA A 47 2.01 0.79 0.80
CA ALA A 47 3.33 1.41 0.87
C ALA A 47 4.46 0.39 1.04
N ARG A 48 4.24 -0.68 1.84
CA ARG A 48 5.23 -1.76 1.99
C ARG A 48 5.40 -2.56 0.71
N GLN A 49 4.30 -2.93 0.05
CA GLN A 49 4.35 -3.67 -1.20
C GLN A 49 5.09 -2.88 -2.28
N LYS A 50 4.68 -1.61 -2.49
CA LYS A 50 5.32 -0.74 -3.46
C LYS A 50 6.81 -0.51 -3.14
N GLY A 51 7.14 -0.30 -1.87
CA GLY A 51 8.54 -0.17 -1.44
C GLY A 51 9.37 -1.42 -1.70
N LEU A 52 8.79 -2.61 -1.56
CA LEU A 52 9.45 -3.88 -1.89
C LEU A 52 9.64 -4.03 -3.41
N GLU A 53 8.61 -3.75 -4.20
CA GLU A 53 8.67 -3.79 -5.67
C GLU A 53 9.76 -2.84 -6.19
N GLU A 54 9.73 -1.57 -5.78
CA GLU A 54 10.77 -0.59 -6.14
C GLU A 54 12.16 -1.01 -5.66
N GLY A 55 12.25 -1.63 -4.47
CA GLY A 55 13.51 -2.13 -3.92
C GLY A 55 14.10 -3.27 -4.73
N ILE A 56 13.26 -4.21 -5.19
CA ILE A 56 13.67 -5.32 -6.05
C ILE A 56 14.11 -4.77 -7.41
N GLU A 57 13.33 -3.90 -8.05
CA GLU A 57 13.68 -3.31 -9.35
C GLU A 57 15.02 -2.58 -9.30
N LYS A 58 15.20 -1.71 -8.30
CA LYS A 58 16.48 -0.98 -8.08
C LYS A 58 17.61 -1.95 -7.79
N GLY A 59 17.37 -2.98 -6.97
CA GLY A 59 18.35 -4.01 -6.66
C GLY A 59 18.80 -4.77 -7.91
N THR A 60 17.85 -5.19 -8.75
CA THR A 60 18.15 -5.90 -10.01
C THR A 60 18.90 -5.03 -10.99
N LEU A 61 18.56 -3.74 -11.10
CA LEU A 61 19.29 -2.83 -11.97
C LEU A 61 20.72 -2.60 -11.47
N CYS A 62 20.89 -2.36 -10.16
CA CYS A 62 22.21 -2.20 -9.56
C CYS A 62 23.10 -3.44 -9.74
N THR A 63 22.55 -4.65 -9.61
CA THR A 63 23.32 -5.88 -9.82
C THR A 63 23.69 -6.06 -11.29
N GLN A 64 22.78 -5.77 -12.22
CA GLN A 64 23.07 -5.79 -13.66
C GLN A 64 24.19 -4.81 -14.03
N ILE A 65 24.12 -3.57 -13.54
CA ILE A 65 25.15 -2.54 -13.73
C ILE A 65 26.49 -3.02 -13.16
N ALA A 66 26.50 -3.56 -11.93
CA ALA A 66 27.72 -4.05 -11.30
C ALA A 66 28.34 -5.24 -12.06
N ILE A 67 27.51 -6.14 -12.60
CA ILE A 67 27.97 -7.23 -13.47
C ILE A 67 28.56 -6.66 -14.76
N GLY A 68 27.83 -5.78 -15.46
CA GLY A 68 28.30 -5.14 -16.69
C GLY A 68 29.63 -4.41 -16.50
N THR A 69 29.78 -3.69 -15.39
CA THR A 69 31.03 -2.98 -15.05
C THR A 69 32.19 -3.95 -14.89
N LYS A 70 32.00 -5.06 -14.15
CA LYS A 70 33.01 -6.10 -13.99
C LYS A 70 33.37 -6.78 -15.32
N LEU A 71 32.37 -7.05 -16.17
CA LEU A 71 32.61 -7.65 -17.49
C LEU A 71 33.42 -6.70 -18.39
N LYS A 72 33.13 -5.39 -18.32
CA LYS A 72 33.88 -4.35 -19.06
C LYS A 72 35.33 -4.26 -18.58
N GLN A 73 35.56 -4.33 -17.27
CA GLN A 73 36.91 -4.40 -16.67
C GLN A 73 37.67 -5.67 -17.08
N LEU A 74 36.97 -6.78 -17.32
CA LEU A 74 37.55 -8.02 -17.84
C LEU A 74 37.82 -7.99 -19.35
N GLY A 75 37.49 -6.88 -20.03
CA GLY A 75 37.75 -6.69 -21.46
C GLY A 75 36.72 -7.30 -22.40
N MET A 76 35.50 -7.60 -21.92
CA MET A 76 34.40 -8.00 -22.80
C MET A 76 33.93 -6.85 -23.67
N THR A 77 33.43 -7.17 -24.87
CA THR A 77 32.85 -6.17 -25.77
C THR A 77 31.44 -5.78 -25.33
N ASP A 78 31.02 -4.56 -25.68
CA ASP A 78 29.68 -4.06 -25.34
C ASP A 78 28.56 -4.98 -25.87
N ASP A 79 28.75 -5.60 -27.04
CA ASP A 79 27.81 -6.57 -27.61
C ASP A 79 27.67 -7.84 -26.74
N GLN A 80 28.77 -8.35 -26.20
CA GLN A 80 28.77 -9.53 -25.32
C GLN A 80 28.12 -9.21 -23.98
N ILE A 81 28.37 -8.00 -23.46
CA ILE A 81 27.74 -7.50 -22.24
C ILE A 81 26.23 -7.35 -22.46
N ALA A 82 25.78 -6.80 -23.59
CA ALA A 82 24.36 -6.66 -23.92
C ALA A 82 23.63 -8.00 -24.10
N GLN A 83 24.33 -9.04 -24.58
CA GLN A 83 23.74 -10.40 -24.67
C GLN A 83 23.58 -11.07 -23.31
N THR A 84 24.45 -10.76 -22.36
CA THR A 84 24.52 -11.43 -21.05
C THR A 84 23.80 -10.64 -19.95
N THR A 85 23.76 -9.32 -20.09
CA THR A 85 23.12 -8.39 -19.17
C THR A 85 21.90 -7.80 -19.86
N SER A 86 20.76 -7.71 -19.17
CA SER A 86 19.55 -7.06 -19.70
C SER A 86 19.65 -5.53 -19.72
N LEU A 87 20.84 -4.99 -20.00
CA LEU A 87 21.14 -3.57 -20.06
C LEU A 87 21.08 -3.07 -21.50
N ASP A 88 20.59 -1.84 -21.68
CA ASP A 88 20.62 -1.18 -22.97
C ASP A 88 22.05 -0.76 -23.36
N ALA A 89 22.32 -0.73 -24.66
CA ALA A 89 23.63 -0.36 -25.21
C ALA A 89 24.12 1.02 -24.73
N SER A 90 23.22 1.99 -24.58
CA SER A 90 23.54 3.32 -24.06
C SER A 90 24.03 3.27 -22.60
N THR A 91 23.41 2.43 -21.78
CA THR A 91 23.78 2.24 -20.38
C THR A 91 25.14 1.57 -20.27
N ILE A 92 25.40 0.54 -21.10
CA ILE A 92 26.69 -0.18 -21.15
C ILE A 92 27.83 0.77 -21.55
N GLN A 93 27.59 1.63 -22.53
CA GLN A 93 28.58 2.59 -23.02
C GLN A 93 28.94 3.64 -21.95
N ALA A 94 27.95 4.05 -21.14
CA ALA A 94 28.14 4.97 -20.03
C ALA A 94 28.77 4.35 -18.77
N LEU A 95 28.96 3.02 -18.70
CA LEU A 95 29.66 2.38 -17.59
C LEU A 95 31.13 2.82 -17.56
N GLU A 96 31.57 3.33 -16.42
CA GLU A 96 32.97 3.67 -16.15
C GLU A 96 33.82 2.38 -16.13
N VAL A 97 35.05 2.49 -16.65
CA VAL A 97 36.03 1.39 -16.73
C VAL A 97 37.04 1.54 -15.60
#